data_AF-A0A354IR25-F1
#
_entry.id   AF-A0A354IR25-F1
#
_cell.length_a   1.000
_cell.length_b   1.000
_cell.length_c   1.000
_cell.angle_alpha   90.00
_cell.angle_beta   90.00
_cell.angle_gamma   90.00
#
_symmetry.space_group_name_H-M   'P 1'
#
loop_
_entity.id
_entity.type
_entity.pdbx_description
1 polymer ?
#
loop_
_entity_poly.entity_id
_entity_poly.type
_entity_poly.pdbx_seq_one_letter_code
_entity_poly.pdbx_strand_id
1 'polypeptide(L)'
;MEDVMRTPLLARFAAGLLLAMPLLAAADPRYTVTVLAGPDSRAWDINLSGQVVGANGGNAWLHDGAAYIDLGSGIAFGINDSGQVAGHSGNNGFFYSGGVMTAITGWGFTTARGLNNDGVVVGMAEFEDAENGFVRHAISWQNGVTTDLGTVYGFQSRAYGVNSQGHVVGGSDIGGAPNYPLTPFLYRDGAMSEIAQFPGPWSEATAINDHDQIVGFGNLLPNGPELYPRTAFMWDDGVLTDIGALSGGANSFAYGINNASQVVGWFGNFASERGFLFEHGSFYDLNTLIDPASGWVISEANAINDLGQIAGTACRDGSCHAVRLDLVPAVPEPATWGMLLAGCTLVGWRRRLRTRGDLFR
;
A
#
# COMPACT_ATOMS: atom_id res chain seq x y z
N MET A 1 58.45 70.77 -25.63
CA MET A 1 57.27 70.96 -26.49
C MET A 1 56.81 69.57 -26.86
N GLU A 2 56.12 68.90 -25.93
CA GLU A 2 54.65 68.97 -25.74
C GLU A 2 53.96 68.20 -26.88
N ASP A 3 53.10 67.20 -26.66
CA ASP A 3 52.45 66.80 -25.42
C ASP A 3 51.98 65.33 -25.52
N VAL A 4 51.74 64.78 -24.34
CA VAL A 4 51.32 63.42 -23.97
C VAL A 4 49.83 63.18 -24.27
N MET A 5 49.42 61.90 -24.43
CA MET A 5 48.15 61.27 -23.97
C MET A 5 48.08 59.83 -24.55
N ARG A 6 48.55 58.75 -23.87
CA ARG A 6 47.87 57.89 -22.86
C ARG A 6 46.40 57.59 -23.21
N THR A 7 45.96 56.39 -23.64
CA THR A 7 45.71 55.11 -22.90
C THR A 7 44.59 54.31 -23.67
N PRO A 8 44.18 53.08 -23.33
CA PRO A 8 44.90 51.79 -23.36
C PRO A 8 44.16 50.66 -24.13
N LEU A 9 44.86 49.53 -24.30
CA LEU A 9 44.33 48.25 -24.82
C LEU A 9 43.11 47.73 -24.03
N LEU A 10 42.03 47.37 -24.73
CA LEU A 10 40.96 46.52 -24.21
C LEU A 10 41.12 45.10 -24.77
N ALA A 11 41.67 44.22 -23.92
CA ALA A 11 41.69 42.78 -24.13
C ALA A 11 40.26 42.23 -24.09
N ARG A 12 39.83 41.60 -25.19
CA ARG A 12 38.58 40.84 -25.26
C ARG A 12 38.73 39.55 -24.45
N PHE A 13 38.22 39.54 -23.21
CA PHE A 13 37.98 38.30 -22.47
C PHE A 13 36.69 37.66 -22.98
N ALA A 14 36.81 36.48 -23.59
CA ALA A 14 35.69 35.59 -23.86
C ALA A 14 35.16 35.06 -22.53
N ALA A 15 34.01 35.56 -22.08
CA ALA A 15 33.24 34.94 -21.02
C ALA A 15 32.48 33.75 -21.62
N GLY A 16 32.99 32.53 -21.40
CA GLY A 16 32.22 31.32 -21.67
C GLY A 16 31.00 31.28 -20.76
N LEU A 17 29.85 31.60 -21.32
CA LEU A 17 28.56 31.39 -20.67
C LEU A 17 28.30 29.87 -20.71
N LEU A 18 28.62 29.17 -19.62
CA LEU A 18 28.10 27.83 -19.38
C LEU A 18 26.58 27.98 -19.21
N LEU A 19 25.84 27.75 -20.30
CA LEU A 19 24.40 27.50 -20.25
C LEU A 19 24.21 26.18 -19.50
N ALA A 20 24.05 26.25 -18.18
CA ALA A 20 23.37 25.21 -17.45
C ALA A 20 21.93 25.21 -17.97
N MET A 21 21.64 24.36 -18.95
CA MET A 21 20.26 24.01 -19.22
C MET A 21 19.71 23.43 -17.91
N PRO A 22 18.56 23.90 -17.41
CA PRO A 22 17.87 23.12 -16.41
C PRO A 22 17.46 21.85 -17.14
N LEU A 23 18.20 20.76 -16.95
CA LEU A 23 17.57 19.46 -17.02
C LEU A 23 16.37 19.60 -16.07
N LEU A 24 15.16 19.38 -16.59
CA LEU A 24 14.05 19.05 -15.70
C LEU A 24 14.57 17.88 -14.85
N ALA A 25 14.93 18.17 -13.60
CA ALA A 25 15.19 17.12 -12.65
C ALA A 25 13.84 16.42 -12.49
N ALA A 26 13.72 15.21 -13.03
CA ALA A 26 12.68 14.31 -12.57
C ALA A 26 12.84 14.22 -11.05
N ALA A 27 11.74 14.23 -10.31
CA ALA A 27 11.81 14.00 -8.87
C ALA A 27 12.57 12.68 -8.64
N ASP A 28 13.50 12.68 -7.70
CA ASP A 28 14.25 11.47 -7.38
C ASP A 28 13.26 10.36 -6.97
N PRO A 29 13.47 9.11 -7.41
CA PRO A 29 12.58 8.02 -7.08
C PRO A 29 12.51 7.85 -5.55
N ARG A 30 11.29 7.71 -5.03
CA ARG A 30 11.04 7.49 -3.60
C ARG A 30 11.14 6.02 -3.22
N TYR A 31 10.90 5.11 -4.16
CA TYR A 31 10.92 3.67 -3.93
C TYR A 31 11.89 2.93 -4.87
N THR A 32 12.55 1.90 -4.34
CA THR A 32 13.18 0.85 -5.13
C THR A 32 12.29 -0.38 -5.21
N VAL A 33 12.34 -1.12 -6.32
CA VAL A 33 11.56 -2.35 -6.54
C VAL A 33 12.44 -3.58 -6.34
N THR A 34 12.06 -4.44 -5.38
CA THR A 34 12.70 -5.73 -5.12
C THR A 34 11.77 -6.87 -5.56
N VAL A 35 12.24 -7.75 -6.45
CA VAL A 35 11.48 -8.95 -6.87
C VAL A 35 11.64 -10.04 -5.83
N LEU A 36 10.52 -10.64 -5.41
CA LEU A 36 10.49 -11.62 -4.32
C LEU A 36 10.25 -13.06 -4.79
N ALA A 37 9.58 -13.22 -5.93
CA ALA A 37 9.20 -14.52 -6.45
C ALA A 37 9.23 -14.56 -7.98
N GLY A 38 9.12 -15.78 -8.52
CA GLY A 38 9.10 -16.05 -9.96
C GLY A 38 7.95 -15.36 -10.70
N PRO A 39 7.87 -15.51 -12.03
CA PRO A 39 6.78 -14.94 -12.81
C PRO A 39 5.42 -15.50 -12.34
N ASP A 40 4.35 -14.74 -12.60
CA ASP A 40 2.97 -15.06 -12.25
C ASP A 40 2.72 -15.23 -10.74
N SER A 41 3.56 -14.56 -9.93
CA SER A 41 3.42 -14.49 -8.48
C SER A 41 2.75 -13.19 -8.03
N ARG A 42 2.12 -13.22 -6.85
CA ARG A 42 1.50 -12.07 -6.19
C ARG A 42 1.93 -12.01 -4.73
N ALA A 43 2.27 -10.82 -4.25
CA ALA A 43 2.43 -10.55 -2.82
C ALA A 43 1.11 -10.03 -2.24
N TRP A 44 0.70 -10.57 -1.10
CA TRP A 44 -0.56 -10.24 -0.45
C TRP A 44 -0.36 -9.42 0.82
N ASP A 45 0.66 -9.72 1.62
CA ASP A 45 0.87 -9.04 2.90
C ASP A 45 2.35 -8.94 3.30
N ILE A 46 2.66 -7.98 4.17
CA ILE A 46 4.01 -7.65 4.63
C ILE A 46 4.02 -7.27 6.11
N ASN A 47 4.93 -7.87 6.88
CA ASN A 47 5.12 -7.53 8.30
C ASN A 47 6.19 -6.45 8.52
N LEU A 48 6.38 -6.01 9.76
CA LEU A 48 7.33 -4.95 10.12
C LEU A 48 8.80 -5.35 9.88
N SER A 49 9.11 -6.64 9.86
CA SER A 49 10.44 -7.16 9.53
C SER A 49 10.72 -7.18 8.02
N GLY A 50 9.75 -6.78 7.20
CA GLY A 50 9.85 -6.79 5.74
C GLY A 50 9.72 -8.18 5.11
N GLN A 51 9.20 -9.16 5.88
CA GLN A 51 8.84 -10.47 5.36
C GLN A 51 7.52 -10.35 4.61
N VAL A 52 7.40 -11.05 3.49
CA VAL A 52 6.26 -10.93 2.57
C VAL A 52 5.67 -12.30 2.31
N VAL A 53 4.34 -12.39 2.26
CA VAL A 53 3.64 -13.62 1.89
C VAL A 53 2.85 -13.44 0.60
N GLY A 54 2.55 -14.56 -0.06
CA GLY A 54 1.84 -14.50 -1.32
C GLY A 54 1.41 -15.83 -1.89
N ALA A 55 1.09 -15.81 -3.19
CA ALA A 55 0.85 -16.99 -4.00
C ALA A 55 1.72 -16.99 -5.27
N ASN A 56 2.10 -18.19 -5.71
CA ASN A 56 2.83 -18.42 -6.95
C ASN A 56 2.42 -19.77 -7.54
N GLY A 57 1.81 -19.78 -8.73
CA GLY A 57 1.41 -21.03 -9.40
C GLY A 57 0.47 -21.94 -8.60
N GLY A 58 -0.32 -21.38 -7.69
CA GLY A 58 -1.22 -22.14 -6.80
C GLY A 58 -0.59 -22.59 -5.48
N ASN A 59 0.67 -22.26 -5.21
CA ASN A 59 1.33 -22.49 -3.93
C ASN A 59 1.40 -21.21 -3.09
N ALA A 60 1.16 -21.34 -1.80
CA ALA A 60 1.40 -20.31 -0.80
C ALA A 60 2.90 -20.19 -0.55
N TRP A 61 3.40 -18.98 -0.34
CA TRP A 61 4.81 -18.77 -0.04
C TRP A 61 5.04 -17.67 0.99
N LEU A 62 6.21 -17.74 1.61
CA LEU A 62 6.77 -16.75 2.52
C LEU A 62 8.18 -16.38 2.04
N HIS A 63 8.46 -15.09 1.93
CA HIS A 63 9.81 -14.57 1.73
C HIS A 63 10.29 -13.96 3.05
N ASP A 64 11.24 -14.61 3.72
CA ASP A 64 11.69 -14.26 5.08
C ASP A 64 12.68 -13.07 5.14
N GLY A 65 12.94 -12.45 3.98
CA GLY A 65 13.92 -11.38 3.80
C GLY A 65 15.23 -11.85 3.15
N ALA A 66 15.51 -13.15 3.20
CA ALA A 66 16.68 -13.77 2.57
C ALA A 66 16.33 -14.94 1.62
N ALA A 67 15.28 -15.69 1.94
CA ALA A 67 14.91 -16.92 1.26
C ALA A 67 13.42 -16.95 0.90
N TYR A 68 13.14 -17.58 -0.24
CA TYR A 68 11.81 -17.98 -0.66
C TYR A 68 11.47 -19.35 -0.04
N ILE A 69 10.37 -19.40 0.70
CA ILE A 69 9.88 -20.60 1.39
C ILE A 69 8.54 -20.98 0.78
N ASP A 70 8.49 -22.14 0.13
CA ASP A 70 7.24 -22.73 -0.36
C ASP A 70 6.50 -23.36 0.83
N LEU A 71 5.28 -22.89 1.08
CA LEU A 71 4.40 -23.39 2.15
C LEU A 71 3.48 -24.52 1.65
N GLY A 72 3.55 -24.86 0.35
CA GLY A 72 2.72 -25.86 -0.30
C GLY A 72 1.50 -25.27 -0.99
N SER A 73 0.61 -26.15 -1.47
CA SER A 73 -0.60 -25.76 -2.19
C SER A 73 -1.46 -24.79 -1.36
N GLY A 74 -1.88 -23.68 -1.97
CA GLY A 74 -2.72 -22.69 -1.34
C GLY A 74 -2.36 -21.25 -1.70
N ILE A 75 -2.89 -20.33 -0.89
CA ILE A 75 -2.59 -18.90 -0.94
C ILE A 75 -2.35 -18.43 0.49
N ALA A 76 -1.25 -17.73 0.73
CA ALA A 76 -1.03 -16.99 1.97
C ALA A 76 -1.54 -15.56 1.81
N PHE A 77 -2.42 -15.12 2.71
CA PHE A 77 -3.09 -13.81 2.63
C PHE A 77 -2.63 -12.84 3.72
N GLY A 78 -2.20 -13.32 4.89
CA GLY A 78 -1.80 -12.48 6.00
C GLY A 78 -0.54 -12.97 6.70
N ILE A 79 0.28 -12.06 7.19
CA ILE A 79 1.48 -12.32 7.99
C ILE A 79 1.56 -11.34 9.17
N ASN A 80 1.97 -11.83 10.34
CA ASN A 80 2.23 -10.95 11.48
C ASN A 80 3.73 -10.81 11.79
N ASP A 81 4.07 -9.96 12.77
CA ASP A 81 5.45 -9.63 13.12
C ASP A 81 6.22 -10.79 13.76
N SER A 82 5.52 -11.85 14.20
CA SER A 82 6.12 -13.10 14.65
C SER A 82 6.41 -14.07 13.50
N GLY A 83 6.14 -13.68 12.25
CA GLY A 83 6.30 -14.53 11.06
C GLY A 83 5.26 -15.65 10.95
N GLN A 84 4.13 -15.52 11.67
CA GLN A 84 3.01 -16.44 11.52
C GLN A 84 2.22 -16.05 10.28
N VAL A 85 1.67 -17.04 9.57
CA VAL A 85 1.01 -16.83 8.27
C VAL A 85 -0.39 -17.41 8.29
N ALA A 86 -1.36 -16.64 7.78
CA ALA A 86 -2.72 -17.08 7.59
C ALA A 86 -3.04 -17.17 6.09
N GLY A 87 -3.83 -18.18 5.71
CA GLY A 87 -4.18 -18.37 4.31
C GLY A 87 -5.22 -19.45 4.09
N HIS A 88 -5.26 -20.00 2.90
CA HIS A 88 -6.18 -21.06 2.52
C HIS A 88 -5.48 -22.14 1.69
N SER A 89 -5.83 -23.41 1.97
CA SER A 89 -5.40 -24.58 1.21
C SER A 89 -6.53 -25.61 1.12
N GLY A 90 -6.84 -26.06 -0.10
CA GLY A 90 -7.90 -27.05 -0.34
C GLY A 90 -9.29 -26.50 -0.03
N ASN A 91 -9.87 -26.94 1.08
CA ASN A 91 -11.16 -26.47 1.61
C ASN A 91 -11.03 -25.75 2.96
N ASN A 92 -9.81 -25.57 3.46
CA ASN A 92 -9.58 -25.05 4.80
C ASN A 92 -8.72 -23.79 4.77
N GLY A 93 -9.06 -22.85 5.64
CA GLY A 93 -8.11 -21.86 6.11
C GLY A 93 -6.94 -22.57 6.79
N PHE A 94 -5.77 -21.96 6.78
CA PHE A 94 -4.64 -22.45 7.55
C PHE A 94 -4.03 -21.33 8.38
N PHE A 95 -3.37 -21.76 9.45
CA PHE A 95 -2.46 -20.97 10.26
C PHE A 95 -1.11 -21.68 10.32
N TYR A 96 -0.06 -21.00 9.87
CA TYR A 96 1.30 -21.49 9.85
C TYR A 96 2.13 -20.79 10.94
N SER A 97 2.78 -21.57 11.80
CA SER A 97 3.66 -21.04 12.84
C SER A 97 4.77 -22.05 13.16
N GLY A 98 6.00 -21.58 13.29
CA GLY A 98 7.14 -22.41 13.69
C GLY A 98 7.41 -23.61 12.78
N GLY A 99 7.14 -23.48 11.47
CA GLY A 99 7.29 -24.59 10.51
C GLY A 99 6.09 -25.53 10.40
N VAL A 100 5.04 -25.32 11.20
CA VAL A 100 3.86 -26.20 11.25
C VAL A 100 2.65 -25.49 10.65
N MET A 101 2.00 -26.14 9.68
CA MET A 101 0.73 -25.69 9.13
C MET A 101 -0.43 -26.39 9.84
N THR A 102 -1.31 -25.59 10.44
CA THR A 102 -2.51 -26.05 11.15
C THR A 102 -3.73 -25.66 10.33
N ALA A 103 -4.59 -26.62 9.99
CA ALA A 103 -5.85 -26.33 9.33
C ALA A 103 -6.85 -25.71 10.32
N ILE A 104 -7.57 -24.68 9.86
CA ILE A 104 -8.68 -24.05 10.57
C ILE A 104 -9.95 -24.84 10.22
N THR A 105 -10.21 -25.85 11.04
CA THR A 105 -11.31 -26.80 10.85
C THR A 105 -12.48 -26.52 11.80
N GLY A 106 -13.53 -27.34 11.72
CA GLY A 106 -14.70 -27.28 12.63
C GLY A 106 -15.98 -26.78 11.96
N TRP A 107 -15.86 -26.29 10.73
CA TRP A 107 -16.95 -25.84 9.87
C TRP A 107 -16.73 -26.41 8.46
N GLY A 108 -17.59 -26.05 7.50
CA GLY A 108 -17.44 -26.45 6.10
C GLY A 108 -16.20 -25.83 5.45
N PHE A 109 -16.36 -25.32 4.23
CA PHE A 109 -15.29 -24.55 3.57
C PHE A 109 -14.87 -23.35 4.45
N THR A 110 -13.57 -23.19 4.74
CA THR A 110 -13.05 -22.03 5.48
C THR A 110 -11.94 -21.32 4.71
N THR A 111 -11.78 -20.02 4.92
CA THR A 111 -10.63 -19.24 4.43
C THR A 111 -10.15 -18.30 5.53
N ALA A 112 -8.84 -18.11 5.63
CA ALA A 112 -8.25 -17.06 6.44
C ALA A 112 -7.72 -15.94 5.53
N ARG A 113 -8.10 -14.70 5.82
CA ARG A 113 -7.85 -13.51 5.00
C ARG A 113 -7.02 -12.45 5.72
N GLY A 114 -7.22 -12.29 7.03
CA GLY A 114 -6.47 -11.34 7.86
C GLY A 114 -5.87 -12.02 9.08
N LEU A 115 -4.81 -11.43 9.61
CA LEU A 115 -4.07 -11.91 10.78
C LEU A 115 -3.49 -10.70 11.54
N ASN A 116 -3.67 -10.65 12.86
CA ASN A 116 -2.99 -9.65 13.70
C ASN A 116 -1.81 -10.24 14.49
N ASN A 117 -1.10 -9.37 15.22
CA ASN A 117 0.06 -9.71 16.04
C ASN A 117 -0.25 -10.59 17.26
N ASP A 118 -1.51 -10.67 17.70
CA ASP A 118 -1.96 -11.57 18.78
C ASP A 118 -2.36 -12.97 18.27
N GLY A 119 -2.15 -13.24 16.98
CA GLY A 119 -2.50 -14.52 16.36
C GLY A 119 -4.00 -14.69 16.12
N VAL A 120 -4.78 -13.59 16.15
CA VAL A 120 -6.18 -13.61 15.73
C VAL A 120 -6.23 -13.65 14.22
N VAL A 121 -6.82 -14.72 13.69
CA VAL A 121 -7.08 -14.90 12.27
C VAL A 121 -8.52 -14.55 11.98
N VAL A 122 -8.79 -13.85 10.88
CA VAL A 122 -10.16 -13.57 10.42
C VAL A 122 -10.36 -14.03 8.98
N GLY A 123 -11.60 -14.31 8.63
CA GLY A 123 -11.94 -14.72 7.27
C GLY A 123 -13.41 -15.09 7.13
N MET A 124 -13.70 -16.20 6.46
CA MET A 124 -15.07 -16.71 6.34
C MET A 124 -15.11 -18.23 6.44
N ALA A 125 -16.23 -18.76 6.94
CA ALA A 125 -16.56 -20.18 6.97
C ALA A 125 -17.94 -20.42 6.36
N GLU A 126 -18.15 -21.61 5.81
CA GLU A 126 -19.42 -22.08 5.29
C GLU A 126 -20.25 -22.78 6.38
N PHE A 127 -21.52 -22.38 6.48
CA PHE A 127 -22.50 -22.82 7.45
C PHE A 127 -23.69 -23.43 6.72
N GLU A 128 -24.26 -24.49 7.29
CA GLU A 128 -25.51 -25.06 6.79
C GLU A 128 -26.69 -24.31 7.42
N ASP A 129 -27.44 -23.60 6.60
CA ASP A 129 -28.70 -22.96 6.96
C ASP A 129 -29.87 -23.82 6.48
N ALA A 130 -30.85 -24.02 7.37
CA ALA A 130 -31.97 -24.93 7.11
C ALA A 130 -32.89 -24.45 5.97
N GLU A 131 -32.92 -23.15 5.68
CA GLU A 131 -33.82 -22.54 4.70
C GLU A 131 -33.10 -22.17 3.40
N ASN A 132 -31.81 -21.81 3.48
CA ASN A 132 -31.02 -21.25 2.38
C ASN A 132 -29.87 -22.16 1.92
N GLY A 133 -29.68 -23.33 2.54
CA GLY A 133 -28.57 -24.22 2.22
C GLY A 133 -27.24 -23.68 2.75
N PHE A 134 -26.16 -23.79 1.99
CA PHE A 134 -24.85 -23.31 2.45
C PHE A 134 -24.73 -21.79 2.36
N VAL A 135 -24.55 -21.15 3.52
CA VAL A 135 -24.29 -19.71 3.67
C VAL A 135 -22.85 -19.49 4.17
N ARG A 136 -22.33 -18.26 4.08
CA ARG A 136 -20.96 -17.95 4.51
C ARG A 136 -20.97 -16.83 5.52
N HIS A 137 -20.42 -17.06 6.72
CA HIS A 137 -20.27 -16.00 7.72
C HIS A 137 -18.80 -15.67 7.92
N ALA A 138 -18.57 -14.42 8.32
CA ALA A 138 -17.33 -13.93 8.85
C ALA A 138 -17.00 -14.70 10.13
N ILE A 139 -15.75 -15.15 10.24
CA ILE A 139 -15.26 -15.85 11.42
C ILE A 139 -14.01 -15.17 11.96
N SER A 140 -13.79 -15.34 13.26
CA SER A 140 -12.47 -15.25 13.86
C SER A 140 -11.99 -16.62 14.29
N TRP A 141 -10.67 -16.81 14.31
CA TRP A 141 -10.02 -17.98 14.84
C TRP A 141 -8.84 -17.56 15.71
N GLN A 142 -8.73 -18.14 16.89
CA GLN A 142 -7.57 -17.96 17.76
C GLN A 142 -7.34 -19.21 18.60
N ASN A 143 -6.09 -19.70 18.64
CA ASN A 143 -5.69 -20.82 19.50
C ASN A 143 -6.59 -22.07 19.39
N GLY A 144 -7.02 -22.41 18.16
CA GLY A 144 -7.86 -23.58 17.90
C GLY A 144 -9.37 -23.36 18.11
N VAL A 145 -9.79 -22.17 18.51
CA VAL A 145 -11.21 -21.81 18.68
C VAL A 145 -11.65 -20.96 17.49
N THR A 146 -12.68 -21.43 16.78
CA THR A 146 -13.35 -20.65 15.73
C THR A 146 -14.63 -20.04 16.28
N THR A 147 -14.82 -18.74 16.08
CA THR A 147 -16.00 -17.99 16.49
C THR A 147 -16.69 -17.43 15.26
N ASP A 148 -17.99 -17.67 15.15
CA ASP A 148 -18.85 -17.00 14.18
C ASP A 148 -19.09 -15.55 14.62
N LEU A 149 -18.79 -14.59 13.75
CA LEU A 149 -18.98 -13.16 14.00
C LEU A 149 -20.40 -12.70 13.63
N GLY A 150 -21.16 -13.54 12.94
CA GLY A 150 -22.52 -13.27 12.49
C GLY A 150 -22.58 -12.38 11.26
N THR A 151 -23.73 -11.75 11.05
CA THR A 151 -24.01 -10.81 9.97
C THR A 151 -24.50 -9.49 10.56
N VAL A 152 -24.39 -8.39 9.81
CA VAL A 152 -25.10 -7.14 10.18
C VAL A 152 -26.59 -7.34 9.97
N TYR A 153 -26.96 -7.87 8.80
CA TYR A 153 -28.34 -8.09 8.41
C TYR A 153 -28.61 -9.50 7.89
N GLY A 154 -28.33 -9.77 6.62
CA GLY A 154 -28.80 -10.96 5.93
C GLY A 154 -28.10 -12.25 6.37
N PHE A 155 -27.74 -13.07 5.39
CA PHE A 155 -27.26 -14.44 5.61
C PHE A 155 -25.77 -14.60 5.30
N GLN A 156 -25.08 -13.56 4.84
CA GLN A 156 -23.69 -13.67 4.40
C GLN A 156 -22.80 -12.54 4.89
N SER A 157 -21.63 -12.90 5.40
CA SER A 157 -20.59 -11.95 5.78
C SER A 157 -19.20 -12.54 5.52
N ARG A 158 -18.21 -11.65 5.37
CA ARG A 158 -16.81 -12.00 5.12
C ARG A 158 -15.91 -10.98 5.81
N ALA A 159 -14.97 -11.45 6.62
CA ALA A 159 -13.95 -10.59 7.22
C ALA A 159 -12.67 -10.57 6.36
N TYR A 160 -12.03 -9.42 6.29
CA TYR A 160 -10.78 -9.22 5.53
C TYR A 160 -9.66 -8.65 6.39
N GLY A 161 -9.95 -7.71 7.30
CA GLY A 161 -8.95 -7.03 8.14
C GLY A 161 -9.23 -7.18 9.62
N VAL A 162 -8.17 -7.19 10.43
CA VAL A 162 -8.22 -7.21 11.89
C VAL A 162 -7.06 -6.40 12.48
N ASN A 163 -7.31 -5.53 13.45
CA ASN A 163 -6.26 -4.75 14.11
C ASN A 163 -5.78 -5.39 15.43
N SER A 164 -4.81 -4.76 16.10
CA SER A 164 -4.25 -5.26 17.37
C SER A 164 -5.26 -5.30 18.54
N GLN A 165 -6.35 -4.55 18.46
CA GLN A 165 -7.42 -4.57 19.47
C GLN A 165 -8.43 -5.71 19.21
N GLY A 166 -8.27 -6.46 18.11
CA GLY A 166 -9.21 -7.50 17.70
C GLY A 166 -10.47 -6.96 17.05
N HIS A 167 -10.50 -5.68 16.64
CA HIS A 167 -11.59 -5.14 15.83
C HIS A 167 -11.46 -5.66 14.41
N VAL A 168 -12.58 -6.12 13.84
CA VAL A 168 -12.61 -6.82 12.55
C VAL A 168 -13.45 -6.04 11.56
N VAL A 169 -12.98 -5.96 10.31
CA VAL A 169 -13.71 -5.31 9.21
C VAL A 169 -13.92 -6.25 8.04
N GLY A 170 -14.96 -5.97 7.27
CA GLY A 170 -15.34 -6.79 6.14
C GLY A 170 -16.56 -6.29 5.39
N GLY A 171 -17.22 -7.20 4.67
CA GLY A 171 -18.50 -6.97 4.02
C GLY A 171 -19.59 -7.90 4.56
N SER A 172 -20.79 -7.38 4.79
CA SER A 172 -21.99 -8.14 5.15
C SER A 172 -23.09 -7.85 4.15
N ASP A 173 -23.91 -8.84 3.84
CA ASP A 173 -25.09 -8.64 3.02
C ASP A 173 -26.15 -7.82 3.76
N ILE A 174 -26.85 -6.96 3.01
CA ILE A 174 -27.97 -6.15 3.52
C ILE A 174 -29.34 -6.74 3.18
N GLY A 175 -29.37 -8.00 2.74
CA GLY A 175 -30.56 -8.65 2.20
C GLY A 175 -30.91 -8.20 0.78
N GLY A 176 -31.89 -8.86 0.15
CA GLY A 176 -32.31 -8.57 -1.23
C GLY A 176 -31.76 -9.56 -2.26
N ALA A 177 -32.38 -10.74 -2.32
CA ALA A 177 -32.18 -11.67 -3.43
C ALA A 177 -32.57 -10.99 -4.77
N PRO A 178 -31.91 -11.34 -5.89
CA PRO A 178 -30.93 -12.42 -6.05
C PRO A 178 -29.45 -12.00 -5.91
N ASN A 179 -29.15 -10.72 -5.67
CA ASN A 179 -27.78 -10.21 -5.81
C ASN A 179 -27.04 -9.97 -4.48
N TYR A 180 -27.71 -9.97 -3.33
CA TYR A 180 -27.08 -9.79 -2.00
C TYR A 180 -26.08 -8.62 -1.95
N PRO A 181 -26.56 -7.37 -2.10
CA PRO A 181 -25.71 -6.20 -1.97
C PRO A 181 -24.95 -6.22 -0.63
N LEU A 182 -23.67 -5.84 -0.66
CA LEU A 182 -22.80 -5.79 0.52
C LEU A 182 -22.71 -4.37 1.08
N THR A 183 -22.66 -4.28 2.41
CA THR A 183 -22.26 -3.10 3.17
C THR A 183 -21.01 -3.40 4.01
N PRO A 184 -20.10 -2.43 4.21
CA PRO A 184 -18.96 -2.61 5.09
C PRO A 184 -19.43 -2.74 6.54
N PHE A 185 -18.76 -3.61 7.30
CA PHE A 185 -19.02 -3.73 8.73
C PHE A 185 -17.77 -3.46 9.57
N LEU A 186 -18.00 -3.09 10.83
CA LEU A 186 -17.05 -3.11 11.93
C LEU A 186 -17.60 -4.03 13.03
N TYR A 187 -16.82 -5.05 13.39
CA TYR A 187 -17.07 -5.90 14.54
C TYR A 187 -16.17 -5.49 15.69
N ARG A 188 -16.78 -5.09 16.81
CA ARG A 188 -16.12 -4.59 18.01
C ARG A 188 -16.96 -4.91 19.24
N ASP A 189 -16.30 -5.18 20.36
CA ASP A 189 -16.96 -5.46 21.65
C ASP A 189 -18.03 -6.57 21.58
N GLY A 190 -17.81 -7.57 20.73
CA GLY A 190 -18.71 -8.72 20.57
C GLY A 190 -19.90 -8.49 19.63
N ALA A 191 -19.99 -7.35 18.95
CA ALA A 191 -21.11 -7.01 18.07
C ALA A 191 -20.64 -6.57 16.68
N MET A 192 -21.35 -7.02 15.64
CA MET A 192 -21.18 -6.53 14.26
C MET A 192 -22.08 -5.31 14.03
N SER A 193 -21.53 -4.25 13.45
CA SER A 193 -22.25 -3.03 13.11
C SER A 193 -21.93 -2.59 11.68
N GLU A 194 -22.90 -2.02 10.98
CA GLU A 194 -22.67 -1.37 9.69
C GLU A 194 -21.79 -0.14 9.88
N ILE A 195 -20.80 0.06 9.00
CA ILE A 195 -20.13 1.34 8.87
C ILE A 195 -21.13 2.28 8.18
N ALA A 196 -21.78 3.15 8.93
CA ALA A 196 -22.83 4.02 8.41
C ALA A 196 -22.30 5.00 7.34
N GLN A 197 -23.23 5.62 6.60
CA GLN A 197 -23.01 6.72 5.63
C GLN A 197 -22.54 6.31 4.23
N PHE A 198 -22.64 5.03 3.85
CA PHE A 198 -22.44 4.64 2.45
C PHE A 198 -23.66 5.01 1.61
N PRO A 199 -23.49 5.79 0.53
CA PRO A 199 -24.61 6.26 -0.29
C PRO A 199 -25.13 5.22 -1.28
N GLY A 200 -24.45 4.08 -1.44
CA GLY A 200 -24.84 3.01 -2.34
C GLY A 200 -24.37 1.62 -1.88
N PRO A 201 -25.03 0.55 -2.39
CA PRO A 201 -24.65 -0.83 -2.11
C PRO A 201 -23.30 -1.20 -2.77
N TRP A 202 -22.81 -2.41 -2.47
CA TRP A 202 -21.58 -2.99 -3.06
C TRP A 202 -20.28 -2.38 -2.54
N SER A 203 -20.27 -2.12 -1.24
CA SER A 203 -19.14 -1.54 -0.53
C SER A 203 -18.59 -2.57 0.47
N GLU A 204 -17.27 -2.67 0.56
CA GLU A 204 -16.58 -3.58 1.47
C GLU A 204 -15.40 -2.86 2.13
N ALA A 205 -15.17 -3.13 3.41
CA ALA A 205 -13.95 -2.73 4.11
C ALA A 205 -12.90 -3.83 4.00
N THR A 206 -11.69 -3.49 3.57
CA THR A 206 -10.63 -4.45 3.25
C THR A 206 -9.53 -4.47 4.31
N ALA A 207 -9.23 -3.33 4.94
CA ALA A 207 -8.20 -3.21 5.96
C ALA A 207 -8.57 -2.18 7.03
N ILE A 208 -7.96 -2.35 8.21
CA ILE A 208 -8.13 -1.51 9.40
C ILE A 208 -6.76 -1.37 10.08
N ASN A 209 -6.43 -0.18 10.59
CA ASN A 209 -5.22 0.04 11.39
C ASN A 209 -5.54 0.12 12.91
N ASP A 210 -4.53 0.33 13.74
CA ASP A 210 -4.68 0.34 15.21
C ASP A 210 -5.36 1.62 15.75
N HIS A 211 -5.61 2.58 14.88
CA HIS A 211 -6.38 3.79 15.17
C HIS A 211 -7.86 3.66 14.78
N ASP A 212 -8.34 2.46 14.45
CA ASP A 212 -9.68 2.20 13.94
C ASP A 212 -10.01 2.96 12.64
N GLN A 213 -8.97 3.32 11.87
CA GLN A 213 -9.14 3.84 10.52
C GLN A 213 -9.33 2.69 9.55
N ILE A 214 -10.39 2.76 8.75
CA ILE A 214 -10.85 1.66 7.90
C ILE A 214 -10.76 2.10 6.45
N VAL A 215 -10.24 1.24 5.58
CA VAL A 215 -10.19 1.48 4.15
C VAL A 215 -10.90 0.38 3.38
N GLY A 216 -11.26 0.69 2.15
CA GLY A 216 -11.92 -0.26 1.28
C GLY A 216 -12.32 0.37 -0.04
N PHE A 217 -13.37 -0.17 -0.63
CA PHE A 217 -13.94 0.33 -1.87
C PHE A 217 -15.46 0.28 -1.81
N GLY A 218 -16.12 1.16 -2.54
CA GLY A 218 -17.57 1.20 -2.55
C GLY A 218 -18.16 2.08 -3.63
N ASN A 219 -19.48 2.05 -3.73
CA ASN A 219 -20.23 3.01 -4.53
C ASN A 219 -20.53 4.25 -3.68
N LEU A 220 -19.69 5.28 -3.84
CA LEU A 220 -19.82 6.55 -3.12
C LEU A 220 -20.76 7.55 -3.81
N LEU A 221 -21.44 7.15 -4.90
CA LEU A 221 -22.39 8.01 -5.61
C LEU A 221 -23.83 7.62 -5.25
N PRO A 222 -24.63 8.52 -4.65
CA PRO A 222 -26.04 8.28 -4.42
C PRO A 222 -26.76 8.03 -5.75
N ASN A 223 -27.40 6.86 -5.90
CA ASN A 223 -28.06 6.42 -7.14
C ASN A 223 -27.13 6.25 -8.36
N GLY A 224 -25.83 6.04 -8.15
CA GLY A 224 -24.92 5.66 -9.22
C GLY A 224 -25.33 4.33 -9.87
N PRO A 225 -25.05 4.12 -11.17
CA PRO A 225 -25.31 2.83 -11.81
C PRO A 225 -24.57 1.73 -11.05
N GLU A 226 -25.23 0.58 -10.83
CA GLU A 226 -24.68 -0.55 -10.05
C GLU A 226 -23.30 -1.04 -10.53
N LEU A 227 -22.89 -0.67 -11.74
CA LEU A 227 -21.75 -1.26 -12.44
C LEU A 227 -20.51 -0.37 -12.54
N TYR A 228 -20.54 0.95 -12.31
CA TYR A 228 -19.35 1.80 -12.56
C TYR A 228 -19.35 3.19 -11.89
N PRO A 229 -18.15 3.73 -11.51
CA PRO A 229 -16.94 3.08 -11.02
C PRO A 229 -16.95 2.97 -9.47
N ARG A 230 -16.28 1.96 -8.92
CA ARG A 230 -16.04 1.87 -7.47
C ARG A 230 -14.89 2.79 -7.07
N THR A 231 -15.02 3.38 -5.90
CA THR A 231 -14.02 4.31 -5.40
C THR A 231 -13.46 3.84 -4.07
N ALA A 232 -12.13 3.97 -3.94
CA ALA A 232 -11.45 3.74 -2.69
C ALA A 232 -11.92 4.76 -1.65
N PHE A 233 -12.18 4.30 -0.43
CA PHE A 233 -12.58 5.17 0.67
C PHE A 233 -11.65 4.99 1.86
N MET A 234 -11.62 6.02 2.71
CA MET A 234 -11.14 5.94 4.08
C MET A 234 -12.28 6.38 5.01
N TRP A 235 -12.54 5.59 6.05
CA TRP A 235 -13.45 5.91 7.12
C TRP A 235 -12.65 6.11 8.41
N ASP A 236 -12.87 7.22 9.09
CA ASP A 236 -12.17 7.59 10.33
C ASP A 236 -13.14 8.33 11.25
N ASP A 237 -13.37 7.76 12.44
CA ASP A 237 -14.27 8.30 13.48
C ASP A 237 -15.61 8.85 12.95
N GLY A 238 -16.30 8.03 12.14
CA GLY A 238 -17.60 8.40 11.57
C GLY A 238 -17.54 9.32 10.36
N VAL A 239 -16.36 9.63 9.82
CA VAL A 239 -16.18 10.44 8.61
C VAL A 239 -15.76 9.56 7.45
N LEU A 240 -16.63 9.45 6.44
CA LEU A 240 -16.34 8.76 5.18
C LEU A 240 -15.72 9.73 4.16
N THR A 241 -14.49 9.44 3.75
CA THR A 241 -13.71 10.24 2.79
C THR A 241 -13.49 9.44 1.50
N ASP A 242 -13.83 10.04 0.37
CA ASP A 242 -13.40 9.56 -0.95
C ASP A 242 -11.91 9.87 -1.13
N ILE A 243 -11.09 8.83 -1.27
CA ILE A 243 -9.64 8.93 -1.47
C ILE A 243 -9.22 8.48 -2.87
N GLY A 244 -10.15 8.15 -3.76
CA GLY A 244 -9.88 7.50 -5.05
C GLY A 244 -9.85 8.45 -6.26
N ALA A 245 -9.98 9.76 -6.05
CA ALA A 245 -10.14 10.72 -7.12
C ALA A 245 -8.79 11.21 -7.71
N LEU A 246 -8.18 10.41 -8.58
CA LEU A 246 -7.58 11.00 -9.77
C LEU A 246 -8.70 11.19 -10.80
N SER A 247 -9.00 12.46 -11.07
CA SER A 247 -10.04 12.97 -11.95
C SER A 247 -10.10 12.23 -13.31
N GLY A 248 -11.07 11.32 -13.46
CA GLY A 248 -11.28 10.61 -14.73
C GLY A 248 -12.33 9.50 -14.75
N GLY A 249 -12.90 9.11 -13.60
CA GLY A 249 -13.92 8.05 -13.54
C GLY A 249 -13.36 6.62 -13.65
N ALA A 250 -12.09 6.42 -13.33
CA ALA A 250 -11.48 5.10 -13.20
C ALA A 250 -11.88 4.43 -11.88
N ASN A 251 -11.83 3.10 -11.82
CA ASN A 251 -12.02 2.39 -10.55
C ASN A 251 -10.82 2.65 -9.62
N SER A 252 -11.06 2.58 -8.31
CA SER A 252 -10.01 2.52 -7.30
C SER A 252 -10.41 1.61 -6.14
N PHE A 253 -9.44 0.86 -5.62
CA PHE A 253 -9.63 -0.11 -4.56
C PHE A 253 -8.48 0.02 -3.56
N ALA A 254 -8.78 0.36 -2.31
CA ALA A 254 -7.80 0.32 -1.23
C ALA A 254 -7.72 -1.10 -0.63
N TYR A 255 -6.51 -1.60 -0.39
CA TYR A 255 -6.27 -2.93 0.17
C TYR A 255 -5.43 -2.93 1.44
N GLY A 256 -4.57 -1.92 1.65
CA GLY A 256 -3.73 -1.82 2.84
C GLY A 256 -3.75 -0.42 3.43
N ILE A 257 -3.66 -0.34 4.76
CA ILE A 257 -3.46 0.90 5.52
C ILE A 257 -2.47 0.62 6.66
N ASN A 258 -1.55 1.55 6.93
CA ASN A 258 -0.67 1.49 8.09
C ASN A 258 -1.06 2.51 9.18
N ASN A 259 -0.36 2.49 10.31
CA ASN A 259 -0.63 3.38 11.46
C ASN A 259 -0.23 4.85 11.20
N ALA A 260 0.43 5.15 10.08
CA ALA A 260 0.70 6.52 9.62
C ALA A 260 -0.41 7.07 8.69
N SER A 261 -1.56 6.38 8.62
CA SER A 261 -2.68 6.70 7.72
C SER A 261 -2.27 6.72 6.24
N GLN A 262 -1.26 5.94 5.86
CA GLN A 262 -0.88 5.73 4.47
C GLN A 262 -1.70 4.57 3.92
N VAL A 263 -2.35 4.78 2.79
CA VAL A 263 -3.24 3.79 2.15
C VAL A 263 -2.68 3.38 0.81
N VAL A 264 -2.69 2.09 0.52
CA VAL A 264 -2.26 1.54 -0.77
C VAL A 264 -3.35 0.69 -1.40
N GLY A 265 -3.25 0.55 -2.71
CA GLY A 265 -4.23 -0.17 -3.50
C GLY A 265 -3.92 -0.09 -4.99
N TRP A 266 -4.95 -0.23 -5.82
CA TRP A 266 -4.85 0.01 -7.26
C TRP A 266 -5.95 0.93 -7.77
N PHE A 267 -5.69 1.54 -8.92
CA PHE A 267 -6.65 2.33 -9.67
C PHE A 267 -6.50 2.09 -11.18
N GLY A 268 -7.53 2.44 -11.94
CA GLY A 268 -7.54 2.32 -13.39
C GLY A 268 -8.72 1.51 -13.91
N ASN A 269 -8.53 0.93 -15.09
CA ASN A 269 -9.47 0.00 -15.72
C ASN A 269 -8.83 -1.39 -15.76
N PHE A 270 -9.62 -2.45 -15.93
CA PHE A 270 -9.12 -3.84 -15.98
C PHE A 270 -8.02 -4.11 -17.02
N ALA A 271 -7.84 -3.23 -18.01
CA ALA A 271 -6.78 -3.33 -19.02
C ALA A 271 -5.50 -2.53 -18.67
N SER A 272 -5.52 -1.70 -17.62
CA SER A 272 -4.44 -0.79 -17.26
C SER A 272 -4.53 -0.42 -15.77
N GLU A 273 -4.37 -1.42 -14.92
CA GLU A 273 -4.31 -1.24 -13.46
C GLU A 273 -2.96 -0.66 -13.05
N ARG A 274 -2.99 0.24 -12.06
CA ARG A 274 -1.81 0.91 -11.50
C ARG A 274 -1.91 0.95 -9.99
N GLY A 275 -0.81 0.66 -9.30
CA GLY A 275 -0.72 0.80 -7.86
C GLY A 275 -0.76 2.27 -7.43
N PHE A 276 -1.43 2.58 -6.32
CA PHE A 276 -1.39 3.92 -5.72
C PHE A 276 -0.90 3.91 -4.27
N LEU A 277 -0.48 5.10 -3.84
CA LEU A 277 -0.25 5.47 -2.45
C LEU A 277 -1.05 6.74 -2.16
N PHE A 278 -1.90 6.72 -1.15
CA PHE A 278 -2.55 7.89 -0.59
C PHE A 278 -1.93 8.20 0.76
N GLU A 279 -1.42 9.42 0.92
CA GLU A 279 -0.83 9.88 2.18
C GLU A 279 -0.99 11.39 2.29
N HIS A 280 -1.14 11.91 3.52
CA HIS A 280 -1.26 13.35 3.79
C HIS A 280 -2.31 14.05 2.91
N GLY A 281 -3.43 13.39 2.61
CA GLY A 281 -4.51 13.93 1.77
C GLY A 281 -4.21 13.96 0.27
N SER A 282 -3.09 13.38 -0.17
CA SER A 282 -2.65 13.39 -1.57
C SER A 282 -2.61 11.98 -2.15
N PHE A 283 -3.10 11.83 -3.38
CA PHE A 283 -3.08 10.59 -4.14
C PHE A 283 -1.89 10.55 -5.10
N TYR A 284 -1.08 9.51 -5.00
CA TYR A 284 0.10 9.29 -5.83
C TYR A 284 -0.02 7.99 -6.61
N ASP A 285 0.23 8.05 -7.92
CA ASP A 285 0.50 6.87 -8.72
C ASP A 285 1.90 6.34 -8.37
N LEU A 286 2.00 5.11 -7.86
CA LEU A 286 3.28 4.52 -7.44
C LEU A 286 4.30 4.46 -8.59
N ASN A 287 3.83 4.41 -9.83
CA ASN A 287 4.71 4.42 -11.01
C ASN A 287 5.43 5.76 -11.23
N THR A 288 4.96 6.84 -10.59
CA THR A 288 5.67 8.14 -10.56
C THR A 288 6.70 8.23 -9.44
N LEU A 289 6.70 7.26 -8.52
CA LEU A 289 7.55 7.22 -7.33
C LEU A 289 8.71 6.21 -7.44
N ILE A 290 8.82 5.49 -8.54
CA ILE A 290 9.92 4.56 -8.85
C ILE A 290 10.77 5.08 -10.01
N ASP A 291 11.97 4.54 -10.17
CA ASP A 291 12.84 4.90 -11.30
C ASP A 291 12.17 4.50 -12.63
N PRO A 292 11.82 5.46 -13.52
CA PRO A 292 11.22 5.14 -14.80
C PRO A 292 12.15 4.31 -15.70
N ALA A 293 13.47 4.41 -15.53
CA ALA A 293 14.44 3.60 -16.26
C ALA A 293 14.42 2.12 -15.85
N SER A 294 13.78 1.79 -14.72
CA SER A 294 13.57 0.39 -14.34
C SER A 294 12.67 -0.32 -15.35
N GLY A 295 11.67 0.36 -15.93
CA GLY A 295 10.66 -0.29 -16.79
C GLY A 295 9.71 -1.22 -16.02
N TRP A 296 9.76 -1.24 -14.69
CA TRP A 296 8.68 -1.86 -13.90
C TRP A 296 7.43 -0.99 -13.95
N VAL A 297 6.27 -1.64 -14.00
CA VAL A 297 4.97 -1.02 -13.76
C VAL A 297 4.35 -1.69 -12.55
N ILE A 298 4.15 -0.95 -11.47
CA ILE A 298 3.41 -1.42 -10.30
C ILE A 298 1.93 -1.45 -10.68
N SER A 299 1.36 -2.65 -10.78
CA SER A 299 -0.04 -2.85 -11.15
C SER A 299 -0.96 -2.84 -9.93
N GLU A 300 -0.48 -3.41 -8.82
CA GLU A 300 -1.23 -3.53 -7.57
C GLU A 300 -0.29 -3.31 -6.37
N ALA A 301 -0.79 -2.63 -5.34
CA ALA A 301 -0.18 -2.59 -4.01
C ALA A 301 -1.20 -3.16 -3.01
N ASN A 302 -0.87 -4.30 -2.41
CA ASN A 302 -1.80 -5.09 -1.61
C ASN A 302 -1.66 -4.83 -0.10
N ALA A 303 -0.45 -4.50 0.36
CA ALA A 303 -0.21 -4.21 1.77
C ALA A 303 0.92 -3.20 1.97
N ILE A 304 0.88 -2.49 3.09
CA ILE A 304 1.88 -1.52 3.52
C ILE A 304 2.13 -1.69 5.01
N ASN A 305 3.39 -1.76 5.44
CA ASN A 305 3.74 -1.83 6.86
C ASN A 305 4.02 -0.42 7.44
N ASP A 306 4.22 -0.35 8.76
CA ASP A 306 4.49 0.91 9.48
C ASP A 306 5.87 1.54 9.15
N LEU A 307 6.74 0.82 8.42
CA LEU A 307 7.98 1.37 7.86
C LEU A 307 7.79 1.98 6.46
N GLY A 308 6.57 1.93 5.92
CA GLY A 308 6.24 2.40 4.59
C GLY A 308 6.72 1.48 3.47
N GLN A 309 7.11 0.23 3.78
CA GLN A 309 7.39 -0.76 2.75
C GLN A 309 6.08 -1.31 2.19
N ILE A 310 6.02 -1.50 0.88
CA ILE A 310 4.78 -1.90 0.18
C ILE A 310 4.99 -3.27 -0.46
N ALA A 311 4.09 -4.21 -0.21
CA ALA A 311 4.01 -5.47 -0.93
C ALA A 311 2.98 -5.36 -2.06
N GLY A 312 3.31 -5.89 -3.24
CA GLY A 312 2.41 -5.83 -4.38
C GLY A 312 2.86 -6.63 -5.58
N THR A 313 2.30 -6.28 -6.74
CA THR A 313 2.60 -6.90 -8.03
C THR A 313 3.16 -5.85 -8.99
N ALA A 314 4.25 -6.19 -9.66
CA ALA A 314 4.83 -5.36 -10.72
C ALA A 314 5.08 -6.15 -11.99
N CYS A 315 4.83 -5.53 -13.14
CA CYS A 315 5.00 -6.13 -14.45
C CYS A 315 6.10 -5.44 -15.25
N ARG A 316 6.87 -6.22 -16.01
CA ARG A 316 7.89 -5.74 -16.95
C ARG A 316 7.94 -6.71 -18.12
N ASP A 317 7.96 -6.18 -19.34
CA ASP A 317 8.06 -6.95 -20.59
C ASP A 317 7.02 -8.08 -20.72
N GLY A 318 5.81 -7.86 -20.19
CA GLY A 318 4.69 -8.81 -20.24
C GLY A 318 4.71 -9.90 -19.16
N SER A 319 5.65 -9.87 -18.20
CA SER A 319 5.69 -10.77 -17.05
C SER A 319 5.49 -10.02 -15.74
N CYS A 320 4.66 -10.56 -14.85
CA CYS A 320 4.34 -9.95 -13.56
C CYS A 320 4.92 -10.76 -12.40
N HIS A 321 5.37 -10.06 -11.36
CA HIS A 321 6.06 -10.63 -10.21
C HIS A 321 5.54 -10.03 -8.92
N ALA A 322 5.55 -10.83 -7.86
CA ALA A 322 5.49 -10.35 -6.49
C ALA A 322 6.72 -9.49 -6.18
N VAL A 323 6.48 -8.28 -5.67
CA VAL A 323 7.52 -7.32 -5.34
C VAL A 323 7.33 -6.71 -3.96
N ARG A 324 8.44 -6.22 -3.40
CA ARG A 324 8.46 -5.26 -2.30
C ARG A 324 9.00 -3.92 -2.79
N LEU A 325 8.33 -2.83 -2.42
CA LEU A 325 8.84 -1.47 -2.57
C LEU A 325 9.47 -1.03 -1.26
N ASP A 326 10.71 -0.58 -1.34
CA ASP A 326 11.50 -0.09 -0.21
C ASP A 326 11.76 1.40 -0.39
N LEU A 327 11.59 2.21 0.66
CA LEU A 327 11.90 3.64 0.62
C LEU A 327 13.39 3.83 0.30
N VAL A 328 13.70 4.69 -0.67
CA VAL A 328 15.07 5.13 -0.94
C VAL A 328 15.54 5.95 0.26
N PRO A 329 16.65 5.57 0.93
CA PRO A 329 17.18 6.36 2.03
C PRO A 329 17.46 7.78 1.54
N ALA A 330 16.99 8.78 2.27
CA ALA A 330 17.33 10.17 1.98
C ALA A 330 18.85 10.29 1.92
N VAL A 331 19.40 10.67 0.75
CA VAL A 331 20.83 10.90 0.61
C VAL A 331 21.17 12.03 1.58
N PRO A 332 21.99 11.80 2.62
CA PRO A 332 22.32 12.86 3.57
C PRO A 332 23.13 13.89 2.80
N GLU A 333 22.60 15.06 2.46
CA GLU A 333 23.25 16.01 1.54
C GLU A 333 24.68 16.39 1.99
N PRO A 334 25.76 15.80 1.43
CA PRO A 334 27.11 16.20 1.81
C PRO A 334 27.54 17.41 0.96
N ALA A 335 26.94 17.57 -0.22
CA ALA A 335 27.35 18.52 -1.24
C ALA A 335 26.82 19.94 -0.99
N THR A 336 25.64 20.10 -0.38
CA THR A 336 25.04 21.43 -0.14
C THR A 336 25.84 22.21 0.90
N TRP A 337 26.24 21.57 2.00
CA TRP A 337 27.13 22.17 2.99
C TRP A 337 28.53 22.41 2.43
N GLY A 338 29.07 21.45 1.64
CA GLY A 338 30.36 21.60 0.97
C GLY A 338 30.39 22.79 -0.01
N MET A 339 29.36 22.94 -0.83
CA MET A 339 29.23 24.05 -1.78
C MET A 339 28.91 25.38 -1.10
N LEU A 340 28.12 25.37 -0.02
CA LEU A 340 27.88 26.56 0.80
C LEU A 340 29.17 27.04 1.46
N LEU A 341 29.96 26.14 2.06
CA LEU A 341 31.25 26.45 2.67
C LEU A 341 32.26 26.91 1.62
N ALA A 342 32.31 26.28 0.45
CA ALA A 342 33.14 26.72 -0.67
C ALA A 342 32.72 28.12 -1.16
N GLY A 343 31.42 28.40 -1.26
CA GLY A 343 30.87 29.71 -1.60
C GLY A 343 31.22 30.78 -0.56
N CYS A 344 31.00 30.50 0.72
CA CYS A 344 31.32 31.39 1.83
C CYS A 344 32.82 31.67 1.94
N THR A 345 33.68 30.68 1.73
CA THR A 345 35.14 30.86 1.73
C THR A 345 35.61 31.70 0.54
N LEU A 346 35.04 31.49 -0.66
CA LEU A 346 35.29 32.33 -1.84
C LEU A 346 34.87 33.79 -1.63
N VAL A 347 33.71 34.03 -1.01
CA VAL A 347 33.23 35.38 -0.68
C VAL A 347 34.11 36.04 0.39
N GLY A 348 34.49 35.29 1.42
CA GLY A 348 35.40 35.75 2.47
C GLY A 348 36.80 36.09 1.93
N TRP A 349 37.33 35.27 1.02
CA TRP A 349 38.61 35.51 0.35
C TRP A 349 38.55 36.76 -0.54
N ARG A 350 37.49 36.94 -1.33
CA ARG A 350 37.28 38.15 -2.14
C ARG A 350 37.15 39.43 -1.30
N ARG A 351 36.51 39.38 -0.13
CA ARG A 351 36.47 40.52 0.81
C ARG A 351 37.84 40.89 1.35
N ARG A 352 38.68 39.90 1.71
CA ARG A 352 40.05 40.12 2.21
C ARG A 352 40.98 40.72 1.15
N LEU A 353 40.79 40.38 -0.12
CA LEU A 353 41.59 40.97 -1.22
C LEU A 353 41.23 42.43 -1.48
N ARG A 354 39.95 42.82 -1.31
CA ARG A 354 39.52 44.23 -1.46
C ARG A 354 40.06 45.13 -0.34
N THR A 355 40.03 44.69 0.92
CA THR A 355 40.52 45.50 2.04
C THR A 355 42.04 45.68 2.06
N ARG A 356 42.81 44.79 1.42
CA ARG A 356 44.26 44.96 1.25
C ARG A 356 44.66 45.92 0.12
N GLY A 357 43.75 46.21 -0.81
CA GLY A 357 43.99 47.18 -1.90
C GLY A 357 43.91 48.64 -1.46
N ASP A 358 43.18 48.92 -0.37
CA ASP A 358 42.96 50.28 0.14
C ASP A 358 44.03 50.75 1.14
N LEU A 359 45.02 49.92 1.47
CA LEU A 359 46.17 50.28 2.33
C LEU A 359 47.38 50.82 1.56
N PHE A 360 47.29 50.96 0.23
CA PHE A 360 48.36 51.45 -0.65
C PHE A 360 47.91 52.60 -1.56
N ARG A 361 46.96 53.43 -1.12
CA ARG A 361 46.62 54.70 -1.78
C ARG A 361 46.87 55.89 -0.88
#